data_AF-A0A3N0I277-F1
#
_entry.id   AF-A0A3N0I277-F1
#
_cell.length_a   1.000
_cell.length_b   1.000
_cell.length_c   1.000
_cell.angle_alpha   90.00
_cell.angle_beta   90.00
_cell.angle_gamma   90.00
#
_symmetry.space_group_name_H-M   'P 1'
#
loop_
_entity.id
_entity.type
_entity.pdbx_description
1 polymer ?
#
loop_
_entity_poly.entity_id
_entity_poly.type
_entity_poly.pdbx_seq_one_letter_code
_entity_poly.pdbx_strand_id
1 'polypeptide(L)'
;MLMDVEEKENQKIMNLFESDDYTTIVMDSHEQWLKERGKGIGGSDAAAVIGMSPWKSLQELWREKKYGAEEISNYAIKYGTEAEAPLRKLFTLKHPELDVQHMDDVTLESNENRFMRYSPDGLLYDKDTGRKGILEIKTSMINSSMAYQNWKDDKVPDQYYIQTLHGLLVTKFDFVIYTAELRFVDGSSKIIERSYQTKDVQDDLEILKNKEIEVWNEYFLADKEPPFQFDL
;
A
#
# COMPACT_ATOMS: atom_id res chain seq x y z
N MET A 1 7.08 23.12 -38.08
CA MET A 1 6.23 22.08 -38.70
C MET A 1 6.92 20.74 -38.96
N LEU A 2 8.21 20.67 -39.32
CA LEU A 2 9.00 19.42 -39.19
C LEU A 2 9.85 19.38 -37.90
N MET A 3 10.13 20.52 -37.28
CA MET A 3 10.85 20.59 -35.99
C MET A 3 9.98 20.25 -34.77
N ASP A 4 8.65 20.29 -34.89
CA ASP A 4 7.71 20.05 -33.76
C ASP A 4 7.31 18.57 -33.61
N VAL A 5 7.78 17.69 -34.51
CA VAL A 5 7.46 16.26 -34.52
C VAL A 5 8.58 15.45 -33.86
N GLU A 6 9.85 15.87 -34.01
CA GLU A 6 11.00 15.20 -33.38
C GLU A 6 11.15 15.52 -31.88
N GLU A 7 10.64 16.65 -31.38
CA GLU A 7 10.64 16.96 -29.94
C GLU A 7 9.61 16.14 -29.12
N LYS A 8 8.69 15.43 -29.78
CA LYS A 8 7.70 14.57 -29.12
C LYS A 8 8.15 13.12 -28.93
N GLU A 9 9.34 12.74 -29.38
CA GLU A 9 9.76 11.34 -29.47
C GLU A 9 10.90 10.93 -28.53
N ASN A 10 11.26 11.74 -27.52
CA ASN A 10 12.30 11.31 -26.56
C ASN A 10 12.13 11.80 -25.11
N GLN A 11 10.90 12.02 -24.62
CA GLN A 11 10.66 11.96 -23.18
C GLN A 11 10.69 10.49 -22.77
N LYS A 12 11.86 10.02 -22.33
CA LYS A 12 11.98 8.74 -21.62
C LYS A 12 11.00 8.79 -20.45
N ILE A 13 9.90 8.06 -20.54
CA ILE A 13 8.93 7.93 -19.45
C ILE A 13 9.71 7.45 -18.24
N MET A 14 9.62 8.18 -17.12
CA MET A 14 10.38 7.88 -15.91
C MET A 14 9.94 6.53 -15.37
N ASN A 15 10.79 5.50 -15.40
CA ASN A 15 10.44 4.22 -14.82
C ASN A 15 10.48 4.32 -13.29
N LEU A 16 9.32 4.31 -12.63
CA LEU A 16 9.24 4.38 -11.17
C LEU A 16 9.60 3.06 -10.50
N PHE A 17 9.79 1.97 -11.23
CA PHE A 17 10.34 0.73 -10.67
C PHE A 17 11.87 0.71 -10.63
N GLU A 18 12.53 1.77 -11.09
CA GLU A 18 13.97 2.02 -10.93
C GLU A 18 14.19 3.19 -9.97
N SER A 19 14.81 2.93 -8.81
CA SER A 19 15.02 3.92 -7.76
C SER A 19 16.29 3.64 -6.95
N ASP A 20 16.91 4.70 -6.41
CA ASP A 20 18.00 4.59 -5.44
C ASP A 20 17.49 4.29 -4.02
N ASP A 21 16.19 4.50 -3.76
CA ASP A 21 15.59 4.37 -2.42
C ASP A 21 15.09 2.96 -2.09
N TYR A 22 14.80 2.15 -3.11
CA TYR A 22 14.33 0.78 -2.95
C TYR A 22 14.79 -0.12 -4.09
N THR A 23 14.82 -1.42 -3.81
CA THR A 23 15.05 -2.46 -4.80
C THR A 23 13.73 -3.07 -5.24
N THR A 24 13.49 -3.11 -6.55
CA THR A 24 12.32 -3.79 -7.12
C THR A 24 12.58 -5.29 -7.25
N ILE A 25 11.72 -6.09 -6.62
CA ILE A 25 11.76 -7.54 -6.63
C ILE A 25 10.54 -8.03 -7.40
N VAL A 26 10.77 -8.66 -8.55
CA VAL A 26 9.73 -9.32 -9.36
C VAL A 26 9.70 -10.80 -9.02
N MET A 27 8.51 -11.36 -8.89
CA MET A 27 8.29 -12.74 -8.49
C MET A 27 7.66 -13.51 -9.65
N ASP A 28 8.26 -14.64 -10.03
CA ASP A 28 7.85 -15.41 -11.20
C ASP A 28 6.79 -16.46 -10.87
N SER A 29 6.40 -16.59 -9.59
CA SER A 29 5.41 -17.57 -9.14
C SER A 29 4.77 -17.18 -7.80
N HIS A 30 3.58 -17.72 -7.56
CA HIS A 30 2.88 -17.62 -6.26
C HIS A 30 3.70 -18.17 -5.09
N GLU A 31 4.45 -19.26 -5.30
CA GLU A 31 5.33 -19.82 -4.26
C GLU A 31 6.47 -18.85 -3.90
N GLN A 32 7.06 -18.19 -4.90
CA GLN A 32 8.06 -17.16 -4.67
C GLN A 32 7.45 -15.97 -3.95
N TRP A 33 6.23 -15.55 -4.34
CA TRP A 33 5.50 -14.48 -3.66
C TRP A 33 5.29 -14.78 -2.17
N LEU A 34 4.84 -15.99 -1.83
CA LEU A 34 4.68 -16.42 -0.44
C LEU A 34 6.01 -16.37 0.34
N LYS A 35 7.11 -16.81 -0.28
CA LYS A 35 8.45 -16.75 0.33
C LYS A 35 8.92 -15.31 0.54
N GLU A 36 8.77 -14.43 -0.45
CA GLU A 36 9.16 -13.02 -0.33
C GLU A 36 8.32 -12.30 0.72
N ARG A 37 7.01 -12.57 0.77
CA ARG A 37 6.10 -12.01 1.78
C ARG A 37 6.53 -12.36 3.21
N GLY A 38 7.16 -13.52 3.43
CA GLY A 38 7.67 -13.93 4.73
C GLY A 38 8.91 -13.18 5.21
N LYS A 39 9.66 -12.52 4.32
CA LYS A 39 10.98 -11.96 4.66
C LYS A 39 10.95 -10.63 5.41
N GLY A 40 9.78 -10.02 5.59
CA GLY A 40 9.67 -8.66 6.11
C GLY A 40 8.24 -8.23 6.41
N ILE A 41 8.08 -6.95 6.76
CA ILE A 41 6.81 -6.30 7.04
C ILE A 41 6.31 -5.66 5.76
N GLY A 42 5.09 -6.04 5.35
CA GLY A 42 4.38 -5.42 4.23
C GLY A 42 3.53 -4.23 4.67
N GLY A 43 3.10 -3.39 3.74
CA GLY A 43 2.17 -2.29 4.03
C GLY A 43 0.88 -2.73 4.75
N SER A 44 0.31 -3.87 4.37
CA SER A 44 -0.88 -4.44 5.05
C SER A 44 -0.61 -4.94 6.48
N ASP A 45 0.66 -5.19 6.80
CA ASP A 45 1.09 -5.73 8.10
C ASP A 45 1.40 -4.61 9.10
N ALA A 46 1.73 -3.40 8.62
CA ALA A 46 2.14 -2.24 9.41
C ALA A 46 1.15 -1.90 10.55
N ALA A 47 -0.15 -1.96 10.27
CA ALA A 47 -1.17 -1.73 11.29
C ALA A 47 -1.14 -2.78 12.40
N ALA A 48 -0.88 -4.05 12.10
CA ALA A 48 -0.74 -5.11 13.10
C ALA A 48 0.56 -4.96 13.90
N VAL A 49 1.64 -4.49 13.26
CA VAL A 49 2.92 -4.19 13.92
C VAL A 49 2.77 -3.17 15.05
N ILE A 50 1.93 -2.15 14.85
CA ILE A 50 1.69 -1.12 15.86
C ILE A 50 0.43 -1.35 16.72
N GLY A 51 -0.23 -2.51 16.59
CA GLY A 51 -1.41 -2.87 17.39
C GLY A 51 -2.69 -2.11 17.01
N MET A 52 -2.80 -1.64 15.78
CA MET A 52 -3.96 -0.88 15.25
C MET A 52 -4.71 -1.60 14.12
N SER A 53 -4.41 -2.88 13.88
CA SER A 53 -5.12 -3.69 12.89
C SER A 53 -6.42 -4.26 13.47
N PRO A 54 -7.58 -4.10 12.82
CA PRO A 54 -8.83 -4.71 13.26
C PRO A 54 -8.94 -6.20 12.89
N TRP A 55 -7.96 -6.73 12.15
CA TRP A 55 -8.02 -8.07 11.57
C TRP A 55 -7.00 -9.04 12.16
N LYS A 56 -5.95 -8.51 12.80
CA LYS A 56 -4.77 -9.31 13.16
C LYS A 56 -3.94 -8.65 14.24
N SER A 57 -3.62 -9.41 15.27
CA SER A 57 -2.67 -9.02 16.31
C SER A 57 -1.21 -9.15 15.85
N LEU A 58 -0.29 -8.48 16.56
CA LEU A 58 1.15 -8.63 16.33
C LEU A 58 1.61 -10.10 16.48
N GLN A 59 1.05 -10.84 17.44
CA GLN A 59 1.39 -12.26 17.65
C GLN A 59 0.96 -13.12 16.46
N GLU A 60 -0.27 -12.93 15.95
CA GLU A 60 -0.75 -13.66 14.76
C GLU A 60 0.12 -13.33 13.54
N LEU A 61 0.45 -12.05 13.32
CA LEU A 61 1.36 -11.65 12.24
C LEU A 61 2.72 -12.34 12.36
N TRP A 62 3.31 -12.37 13.56
CA TRP A 62 4.59 -13.04 13.77
C TRP A 62 4.51 -14.53 13.46
N ARG A 63 3.44 -15.21 13.90
CA ARG A 63 3.23 -16.64 13.61
C ARG A 63 3.08 -16.90 12.11
N GLU A 64 2.34 -16.06 11.40
CA GLU A 64 2.19 -16.18 9.94
C GLU A 64 3.53 -16.01 9.22
N LYS A 65 4.36 -15.03 9.62
CA LYS A 65 5.68 -14.83 9.01
C LYS A 65 6.62 -16.00 9.29
N LYS A 66 6.48 -16.65 10.45
CA LYS A 66 7.33 -17.78 10.85
C LYS A 66 6.89 -19.13 10.27
N TYR A 67 5.59 -19.41 10.27
CA TYR A 67 5.03 -20.73 9.96
C TYR A 67 4.25 -20.77 8.64
N GLY A 68 4.06 -19.63 7.99
CA GLY A 68 3.18 -19.47 6.84
C GLY A 68 1.80 -18.97 7.26
N ALA A 69 1.17 -18.21 6.37
CA ALA A 69 -0.22 -17.79 6.54
C ALA A 69 -1.18 -18.84 5.97
N GLU A 70 -2.34 -19.00 6.59
CA GLU A 70 -3.44 -19.72 5.95
C GLU A 70 -3.98 -18.87 4.79
N GLU A 71 -4.22 -19.51 3.65
CA GLU A 71 -4.89 -18.84 2.54
C GLU A 71 -6.38 -18.68 2.86
N ILE A 72 -6.74 -17.47 3.30
CA ILE A 72 -8.12 -17.08 3.51
C ILE A 72 -8.64 -16.50 2.20
N SER A 73 -9.69 -17.14 1.65
CA SER A 73 -10.39 -16.62 0.47
C SER A 73 -11.88 -16.52 0.75
N ASN A 74 -12.43 -15.34 0.51
CA ASN A 74 -13.86 -15.08 0.61
C ASN A 74 -14.29 -14.12 -0.52
N TYR A 75 -15.61 -13.89 -0.64
CA TYR A 75 -16.14 -13.03 -1.69
C TYR A 75 -15.55 -11.61 -1.69
N ALA A 76 -15.33 -11.02 -0.51
CA ALA A 76 -14.80 -9.67 -0.41
C ALA A 76 -13.35 -9.58 -0.89
N ILE A 77 -12.51 -10.55 -0.53
CA ILE A 77 -11.12 -10.66 -0.99
C ILE A 77 -11.09 -10.87 -2.50
N LYS A 78 -11.84 -11.86 -3.02
CA LYS A 78 -11.90 -12.15 -4.46
C LYS A 78 -12.36 -10.94 -5.28
N TYR A 79 -13.41 -10.26 -4.80
CA TYR A 79 -13.90 -9.06 -5.45
C TYR A 79 -12.84 -7.95 -5.45
N GLY A 80 -12.17 -7.71 -4.31
CA GLY A 80 -11.12 -6.70 -4.22
C GLY A 80 -10.02 -6.93 -5.23
N THR A 81 -9.49 -8.16 -5.31
CA THR A 81 -8.46 -8.56 -6.27
C THR A 81 -8.91 -8.36 -7.73
N GLU A 82 -10.12 -8.82 -8.08
CA GLU A 82 -10.63 -8.68 -9.45
C GLU A 82 -10.99 -7.22 -9.82
N ALA A 83 -11.36 -6.40 -8.83
CA ALA A 83 -11.74 -5.00 -9.03
C ALA A 83 -10.55 -4.05 -9.14
N GLU A 84 -9.37 -4.43 -8.64
CA GLU A 84 -8.19 -3.57 -8.58
C GLU A 84 -7.76 -3.03 -9.96
N ALA A 85 -7.59 -3.92 -10.95
CA ALA A 85 -7.19 -3.51 -12.30
C ALA A 85 -8.25 -2.64 -13.02
N PRO A 86 -9.55 -2.96 -12.98
CA PRO A 86 -10.61 -2.04 -13.44
C PRO A 86 -10.60 -0.68 -12.74
N LEU A 87 -10.44 -0.64 -11.42
CA LEU A 87 -10.39 0.61 -10.65
C LEU A 87 -9.15 1.45 -11.01
N ARG A 88 -7.99 0.82 -11.19
CA ARG A 88 -6.77 1.48 -11.68
C ARG A 88 -6.97 2.12 -13.05
N LYS A 89 -7.64 1.42 -13.99
CA LYS A 89 -7.97 1.96 -15.31
C LYS A 89 -8.89 3.17 -15.21
N LEU A 90 -9.93 3.09 -14.37
CA LEU A 90 -10.84 4.21 -14.14
C LEU A 90 -10.13 5.40 -13.50
N PHE A 91 -9.25 5.16 -12.54
CA PHE A 91 -8.39 6.17 -11.92
C PHE A 91 -7.53 6.87 -12.97
N THR A 92 -6.84 6.09 -13.82
CA THR A 92 -6.00 6.62 -14.91
C THR A 92 -6.79 7.52 -15.86
N LEU A 93 -8.05 7.16 -16.19
CA LEU A 93 -8.92 7.98 -17.04
C LEU A 93 -9.34 9.31 -16.38
N LYS A 94 -9.49 9.33 -15.05
CA LYS A 94 -9.85 10.55 -14.30
C LYS A 94 -8.68 11.51 -14.12
N HIS A 95 -7.45 10.99 -14.12
CA HIS A 95 -6.23 11.72 -13.83
C HIS A 95 -5.27 11.73 -15.04
N PRO A 96 -5.64 12.37 -16.17
CA PRO A 96 -4.79 12.42 -17.35
C PRO A 96 -3.45 13.14 -17.12
N GLU A 97 -3.31 13.91 -16.03
CA GLU A 97 -2.08 14.55 -15.57
C GLU A 97 -1.08 13.55 -14.94
N LEU A 98 -1.55 12.41 -14.46
CA LEU A 98 -0.72 11.38 -13.83
C LEU A 98 -0.35 10.29 -14.83
N ASP A 99 0.93 9.93 -14.86
CA ASP A 99 1.39 8.68 -15.44
C ASP A 99 1.29 7.57 -14.37
N VAL A 100 0.37 6.62 -14.60
CA VAL A 100 0.04 5.53 -13.67
C VAL A 100 0.76 4.25 -14.12
N GLN A 101 1.74 3.83 -13.35
CA GLN A 101 2.57 2.66 -13.63
C GLN A 101 2.19 1.51 -12.71
N HIS A 102 2.14 0.30 -13.27
CA HIS A 102 1.79 -0.92 -12.54
C HIS A 102 2.63 -2.09 -13.05
N MET A 103 2.99 -2.98 -12.13
CA MET A 103 3.67 -4.23 -12.42
C MET A 103 3.06 -5.32 -11.55
N ASP A 104 2.67 -6.43 -12.17
CA ASP A 104 2.16 -7.59 -11.45
C ASP A 104 3.30 -8.28 -10.69
N ASP A 105 2.96 -8.96 -9.60
CA ASP A 105 3.89 -9.79 -8.83
C ASP A 105 5.19 -9.06 -8.44
N VAL A 106 5.05 -7.82 -7.97
CA VAL A 106 6.16 -6.95 -7.57
C VAL A 106 6.13 -6.62 -6.07
N THR A 107 7.33 -6.52 -5.48
CA THR A 107 7.55 -5.96 -4.15
C THR A 107 8.73 -4.98 -4.21
N LEU A 108 8.56 -3.81 -3.62
CA LEU A 108 9.61 -2.84 -3.39
C LEU A 108 10.20 -3.09 -2.01
N GLU A 109 11.51 -3.31 -1.92
CA GLU A 109 12.24 -3.46 -0.66
C GLU A 109 12.99 -2.16 -0.35
N SER A 110 12.77 -1.55 0.82
CA SER A 110 13.48 -0.35 1.21
C SER A 110 14.99 -0.60 1.31
N ASN A 111 15.80 0.25 0.67
CA ASN A 111 17.26 0.14 0.77
C ASN A 111 17.76 0.63 2.14
N GLU A 112 17.01 1.48 2.84
CA GLU A 112 17.35 1.95 4.18
C GLU A 112 17.02 0.90 5.25
N ASN A 113 15.83 0.31 5.17
CA ASN A 113 15.34 -0.68 6.14
C ASN A 113 14.84 -1.92 5.40
N ARG A 114 15.74 -2.87 5.09
CA ARG A 114 15.46 -4.03 4.21
C ARG A 114 14.33 -4.97 4.67
N PHE A 115 13.85 -4.81 5.89
CA PHE A 115 12.67 -5.53 6.37
C PHE A 115 11.36 -4.88 5.93
N MET A 116 11.35 -3.58 5.62
CA MET A 116 10.19 -2.85 5.10
C MET A 116 10.02 -3.16 3.62
N ARG A 117 8.85 -3.66 3.27
CA ARG A 117 8.50 -4.09 1.92
C ARG A 117 7.13 -3.56 1.52
N TYR A 118 6.96 -3.20 0.26
CA TYR A 118 5.72 -2.60 -0.21
C TYR A 118 5.34 -3.11 -1.60
N SER A 119 4.10 -3.59 -1.75
CA SER A 119 3.52 -4.00 -3.03
C SER A 119 2.48 -2.94 -3.42
N PRO A 120 2.84 -1.98 -4.29
CA PRO A 120 1.93 -0.89 -4.66
C PRO A 120 0.81 -1.37 -5.57
N ASP A 121 -0.40 -0.84 -5.38
CA ASP A 121 -1.48 -0.96 -6.37
C ASP A 121 -1.21 -0.08 -7.61
N GLY A 122 -0.27 0.85 -7.51
CA GLY A 122 0.32 1.59 -8.63
C GLY A 122 1.34 2.62 -8.14
N LEU A 123 2.24 3.02 -9.02
CA LEU A 123 3.15 4.15 -8.83
C LEU A 123 2.72 5.29 -9.75
N LEU A 124 2.83 6.52 -9.26
CA LEU A 124 2.31 7.72 -9.90
C LEU A 124 3.46 8.68 -10.19
N TYR A 125 3.50 9.19 -11.42
CA TYR A 125 4.34 10.32 -11.77
C TYR A 125 3.46 11.47 -12.26
N ASP A 126 3.50 12.59 -11.53
CA ASP A 126 2.80 13.82 -11.94
C ASP A 126 3.61 14.50 -13.04
N LYS A 127 3.07 14.53 -14.25
CA LYS A 127 3.76 15.07 -15.44
C LYS A 127 3.92 16.58 -15.38
N ASP A 128 3.07 17.28 -14.63
CA ASP A 128 3.06 18.73 -14.54
C ASP A 128 4.04 19.21 -13.46
N THR A 129 4.18 18.47 -12.36
CA THR A 129 5.03 18.87 -11.23
C THR A 129 6.33 18.08 -11.09
N GLY A 130 6.45 16.93 -11.77
CA GLY A 130 7.57 16.00 -11.64
C GLY A 130 7.60 15.21 -10.33
N ARG A 131 6.55 15.34 -9.51
CA ARG A 131 6.44 14.67 -8.20
C ARG A 131 6.06 13.21 -8.37
N LYS A 132 6.54 12.38 -7.45
CA LYS A 132 6.27 10.93 -7.44
C LYS A 132 5.26 10.62 -6.35
N GLY A 133 4.38 9.67 -6.62
CA GLY A 133 3.39 9.25 -5.65
C GLY A 133 3.02 7.78 -5.74
N ILE A 134 2.21 7.36 -4.79
CA ILE A 134 1.72 5.99 -4.69
C ILE A 134 0.21 5.99 -4.96
N LEU A 135 -0.28 4.97 -5.65
CA LEU A 135 -1.70 4.65 -5.73
C LEU A 135 -2.02 3.49 -4.78
N GLU A 136 -3.03 3.68 -3.94
CA GLU A 136 -3.60 2.65 -3.08
C GLU A 136 -5.09 2.50 -3.41
N ILE A 137 -5.52 1.30 -3.79
CA ILE A 137 -6.86 0.95 -4.24
C ILE A 137 -7.49 0.03 -3.20
N LYS A 138 -8.70 0.35 -2.71
CA LYS A 138 -9.47 -0.57 -1.87
C LYS A 138 -10.91 -0.70 -2.34
N THR A 139 -11.53 -1.80 -1.94
CA THR A 139 -12.99 -1.95 -1.99
C THR A 139 -13.49 -2.18 -0.58
N SER A 140 -14.66 -1.65 -0.25
CA SER A 140 -15.22 -1.80 1.09
C SER A 140 -16.74 -1.92 1.04
N MET A 141 -17.26 -2.91 1.75
CA MET A 141 -18.70 -3.08 1.95
C MET A 141 -19.12 -2.25 3.16
N ILE A 142 -19.99 -1.28 2.94
CA ILE A 142 -20.57 -0.43 3.98
C ILE A 142 -21.85 -1.08 4.47
N ASN A 143 -21.72 -1.92 5.51
CA ASN A 143 -22.82 -2.66 6.12
C ASN A 143 -23.36 -2.02 7.41
N SER A 144 -22.78 -0.90 7.86
CA SER A 144 -23.19 -0.19 9.06
C SER A 144 -22.87 1.31 8.96
N SER A 145 -23.58 2.11 9.75
CA SER A 145 -23.26 3.54 9.91
C SER A 145 -21.84 3.73 10.44
N MET A 146 -21.36 2.88 11.35
CA MET A 146 -20.00 2.96 11.90
C MET A 146 -18.95 2.74 10.81
N ALA A 147 -19.14 1.71 9.97
CA ALA A 147 -18.26 1.47 8.83
C ALA A 147 -18.22 2.68 7.90
N TYR A 148 -19.35 3.33 7.65
CA TYR A 148 -19.39 4.54 6.82
C TYR A 148 -18.69 5.74 7.47
N GLN A 149 -18.77 5.90 8.80
CA GLN A 149 -18.14 7.01 9.52
C GLN A 149 -16.61 7.00 9.39
N ASN A 150 -15.99 5.83 9.23
CA ASN A 150 -14.54 5.71 8.99
C ASN A 150 -14.09 6.31 7.64
N TRP A 151 -15.04 6.65 6.77
CA TRP A 151 -14.81 7.21 5.44
C TRP A 151 -15.35 8.64 5.26
N LYS A 152 -16.05 9.16 6.28
CA LYS A 152 -16.61 10.53 6.25
C LYS A 152 -15.55 11.57 6.56
N ASP A 153 -15.86 12.83 6.22
CA ASP A 153 -15.06 14.01 6.62
C ASP A 153 -13.57 13.87 6.25
N ASP A 154 -13.35 13.39 5.02
CA ASP A 154 -12.02 13.15 4.44
C ASP A 154 -11.10 12.17 5.17
N LYS A 155 -11.69 11.32 6.02
CA LYS A 155 -11.00 10.21 6.67
C LYS A 155 -10.77 9.02 5.74
N VAL A 156 -9.75 8.26 6.11
CA VAL A 156 -9.46 6.90 5.64
C VAL A 156 -9.35 6.04 6.91
N PRO A 157 -9.90 4.80 6.94
CA PRO A 157 -9.72 3.90 8.08
C PRO A 157 -8.25 3.76 8.48
N ASP A 158 -7.95 3.79 9.77
CA ASP A 158 -6.58 3.88 10.30
C ASP A 158 -5.63 2.84 9.72
N GLN A 159 -6.06 1.58 9.59
CA GLN A 159 -5.22 0.52 9.01
C GLN A 159 -4.79 0.80 7.58
N TYR A 160 -5.64 1.48 6.80
CA TYR A 160 -5.34 1.86 5.43
C TYR A 160 -4.50 3.13 5.36
N TYR A 161 -4.68 4.06 6.31
CA TYR A 161 -3.77 5.21 6.47
C TYR A 161 -2.36 4.76 6.85
N ILE A 162 -2.23 3.86 7.83
CA ILE A 162 -0.93 3.31 8.24
C ILE A 162 -0.26 2.56 7.08
N GLN A 163 -1.04 1.82 6.28
CA GLN A 163 -0.52 1.17 5.07
C GLN A 163 0.07 2.19 4.07
N THR A 164 -0.58 3.34 3.87
CA THR A 164 -0.05 4.36 2.95
C THR A 164 1.22 5.02 3.50
N LEU A 165 1.27 5.28 4.81
CA LEU A 165 2.49 5.75 5.49
C LEU A 165 3.65 4.76 5.31
N HIS A 166 3.41 3.46 5.47
CA HIS A 166 4.41 2.42 5.23
C HIS A 166 4.93 2.47 3.78
N GLY A 167 4.04 2.61 2.80
CA GLY A 167 4.44 2.78 1.40
C GLY A 167 5.33 4.01 1.18
N LEU A 168 5.02 5.14 1.83
CA LEU A 168 5.84 6.35 1.78
C LEU A 168 7.22 6.16 2.44
N LEU A 169 7.31 5.39 3.53
CA LEU A 169 8.59 5.04 4.16
C LEU A 169 9.48 4.20 3.23
N VAL A 170 8.89 3.25 2.49
CA VAL A 170 9.63 2.39 1.56
C VAL A 170 10.09 3.17 0.33
N THR A 171 9.20 3.96 -0.26
CA THR A 171 9.43 4.62 -1.56
C THR A 171 10.10 5.97 -1.46
N LYS A 172 9.94 6.66 -0.32
CA LYS A 172 10.27 8.08 -0.12
C LYS A 172 9.61 9.05 -1.11
N PHE A 173 8.46 8.65 -1.65
CA PHE A 173 7.71 9.46 -2.59
C PHE A 173 7.03 10.66 -1.94
N ASP A 174 6.56 11.61 -2.76
CA ASP A 174 6.09 12.92 -2.32
C ASP A 174 4.64 12.92 -1.82
N PHE A 175 3.83 11.97 -2.28
CA PHE A 175 2.42 11.87 -1.94
C PHE A 175 1.86 10.45 -2.15
N VAL A 176 0.66 10.24 -1.63
CA VAL A 176 -0.15 9.06 -1.91
C VAL A 176 -1.55 9.49 -2.31
N ILE A 177 -2.13 8.81 -3.29
CA ILE A 177 -3.54 8.90 -3.62
C ILE A 177 -4.18 7.57 -3.28
N TYR A 178 -5.19 7.65 -2.43
CA TYR A 178 -5.99 6.54 -2.01
C TYR A 178 -7.34 6.61 -2.74
N THR A 179 -7.71 5.55 -3.47
CA THR A 179 -9.02 5.42 -4.11
C THR A 179 -9.76 4.22 -3.52
N ALA A 180 -11.02 4.43 -3.13
CA ALA A 180 -11.85 3.35 -2.66
C ALA A 180 -13.22 3.32 -3.30
N GLU A 181 -13.63 2.13 -3.71
CA GLU A 181 -15.02 1.84 -3.99
C GLU A 181 -15.75 1.45 -2.69
N LEU A 182 -16.66 2.31 -2.27
CA LEU A 182 -17.61 2.06 -1.20
C LEU A 182 -18.87 1.45 -1.80
N ARG A 183 -19.17 0.21 -1.44
CA ARG A 183 -20.38 -0.51 -1.86
C ARG A 183 -21.39 -0.47 -0.71
N PHE A 184 -22.69 -0.34 -1.02
CA PHE A 184 -23.74 -0.24 -0.02
C PHE A 184 -24.73 -1.41 -0.14
N VAL A 185 -25.44 -1.71 0.95
CA VAL A 185 -26.37 -2.86 1.03
C VAL A 185 -27.54 -2.74 0.05
N ASP A 186 -27.89 -1.51 -0.36
CA ASP A 186 -28.92 -1.25 -1.38
C ASP A 186 -28.45 -1.50 -2.83
N GLY A 187 -27.21 -1.96 -3.00
CA GLY A 187 -26.61 -2.25 -4.30
C GLY A 187 -25.98 -1.03 -4.98
N SER A 188 -26.08 0.17 -4.39
CA SER A 188 -25.36 1.33 -4.89
C SER A 188 -23.87 1.25 -4.57
N SER A 189 -23.04 1.97 -5.34
CA SER A 189 -21.63 2.17 -5.01
C SER A 189 -21.19 3.60 -5.28
N LYS A 190 -20.12 4.01 -4.60
CA LYS A 190 -19.48 5.32 -4.73
C LYS A 190 -17.98 5.13 -4.68
N ILE A 191 -17.27 5.74 -5.62
CA ILE A 191 -15.81 5.85 -5.55
C ILE A 191 -15.46 7.16 -4.86
N ILE A 192 -14.53 7.08 -3.90
CA ILE A 192 -13.94 8.22 -3.22
C ILE A 192 -12.43 8.24 -3.45
N GLU A 193 -11.85 9.42 -3.41
CA GLU A 193 -10.40 9.63 -3.50
C GLU A 193 -9.96 10.52 -2.33
N ARG A 194 -8.80 10.19 -1.77
CA ARG A 194 -8.12 10.92 -0.69
C ARG A 194 -6.65 11.04 -1.06
N SER A 195 -6.00 12.09 -0.60
CA SER A 195 -4.58 12.27 -0.84
C SER A 195 -3.88 12.77 0.41
N TYR A 196 -2.68 12.24 0.67
CA TYR A 196 -1.80 12.74 1.71
C TYR A 196 -0.48 13.16 1.06
N GLN A 197 0.05 14.29 1.51
CA GLN A 197 1.38 14.74 1.09
C GLN A 197 2.37 14.30 2.17
N THR A 198 3.50 13.73 1.76
CA THR A 198 4.54 13.24 2.68
C THR A 198 4.96 14.33 3.68
N LYS A 199 5.13 15.56 3.20
CA LYS A 199 5.48 16.73 4.02
C LYS A 199 4.48 17.07 5.14
N ASP A 200 3.22 16.66 5.00
CA ASP A 200 2.15 17.01 5.94
C ASP A 200 1.92 15.91 7.00
N VAL A 201 2.60 14.76 6.88
CA VAL A 201 2.45 13.59 7.76
C VAL A 201 3.80 13.10 8.35
N GLN A 202 4.78 14.01 8.47
CA GLN A 202 6.14 13.67 8.91
C GLN A 202 6.18 13.05 10.32
N ASP A 203 5.42 13.60 11.27
CA ASP A 203 5.38 13.09 12.64
C ASP A 203 4.86 11.65 12.68
N ASP A 204 3.79 11.36 11.94
CA ASP A 204 3.21 10.01 11.85
C ASP A 204 4.18 9.02 11.17
N LEU A 205 4.90 9.46 10.13
CA LEU A 205 5.94 8.66 9.46
C LEU A 205 7.07 8.31 10.43
N GLU A 206 7.54 9.26 11.24
CA GLU A 206 8.60 9.03 12.22
C GLU A 206 8.14 8.05 13.32
N ILE A 207 6.92 8.24 13.84
CA ILE A 207 6.33 7.34 14.83
C ILE A 207 6.23 5.92 14.28
N LEU A 208 5.66 5.76 13.07
CA LEU A 208 5.51 4.45 12.44
C LEU A 208 6.87 3.80 12.20
N LYS A 209 7.83 4.51 11.60
CA LYS A 209 9.18 3.99 11.31
C LYS A 209 9.86 3.50 12.58
N ASN A 210 9.86 4.31 13.64
CA ASN A 210 10.49 3.95 14.90
C ASN A 210 9.84 2.71 15.52
N LYS A 211 8.51 2.63 15.49
CA LYS A 211 7.79 1.48 16.05
C LYS A 211 8.03 0.20 15.25
N GLU A 212 8.04 0.29 13.92
CA GLU A 212 8.33 -0.86 13.05
C GLU A 212 9.75 -1.38 13.28
N ILE A 213 10.75 -0.50 13.40
CA ILE A 213 12.14 -0.88 13.69
C ILE A 213 12.25 -1.55 15.07
N GLU A 214 11.61 -0.98 16.10
CA GLU A 214 11.57 -1.55 17.44
C GLU A 214 10.99 -2.97 17.43
N VAL A 215 9.78 -3.13 16.87
CA VAL A 215 9.07 -4.40 16.83
C VAL A 215 9.80 -5.44 15.96
N TRP A 216 10.35 -5.01 14.82
CA TRP A 216 11.17 -5.87 13.97
C TRP A 216 12.35 -6.45 14.74
N ASN A 217 13.13 -5.59 15.41
CA ASN A 217 14.31 -6.02 16.15
C ASN A 217 13.95 -6.89 17.36
N GLU A 218 12.90 -6.55 18.10
CA GLU A 218 12.54 -7.26 19.32
C GLU A 218 11.97 -8.66 19.04
N TYR A 219 11.14 -8.81 18.01
CA TYR A 219 10.35 -10.03 17.81
C TYR A 219 10.72 -10.81 16.56
N PHE A 220 10.86 -10.14 15.43
CA PHE A 220 11.11 -10.82 14.15
C PHE A 220 12.59 -11.20 14.01
N LEU A 221 13.51 -10.26 14.22
CA LEU A 221 14.95 -10.49 14.12
C LEU A 221 15.47 -11.38 15.26
N ALA A 222 14.96 -11.20 16.48
CA ALA A 222 15.35 -12.01 17.63
C ALA A 222 14.67 -13.39 17.67
N ASP A 223 13.78 -13.68 16.71
CA ASP A 223 12.94 -14.89 16.67
C ASP A 223 12.19 -15.15 17.99
N LYS A 224 11.67 -14.07 18.58
CA LYS A 224 10.94 -14.06 19.86
C LYS A 224 9.46 -13.84 19.58
N GLU A 225 8.62 -14.78 20.00
CA GLU A 225 7.17 -14.63 19.86
C GLU A 225 6.66 -13.44 20.71
N PRO A 226 5.87 -12.52 20.12
CA PRO A 226 5.23 -11.43 20.86
C PRO A 226 4.29 -11.95 21.96
N PRO A 227 4.18 -11.25 23.09
CA PRO A 227 3.18 -11.60 24.11
C PRO A 227 1.78 -11.48 23.53
N PHE A 228 0.86 -12.32 24.02
CA PHE A 228 -0.55 -12.20 23.69
C PHE A 228 -1.07 -10.87 24.25
N GLN A 229 -1.57 -9.98 23.40
CA GLN A 229 -2.26 -8.76 23.81
C GLN A 229 -3.77 -9.04 23.91
N PHE A 230 -4.36 -8.70 25.05
CA PHE A 230 -5.81 -8.62 25.16
C PHE A 230 -6.26 -7.31 24.52
N ASP A 231 -7.19 -7.38 23.58
CA ASP A 231 -8.02 -6.23 23.23
C ASP A 231 -8.96 -5.98 24.43
N LEU A 232 -8.64 -4.96 25.24
CA LEU A 232 -9.48 -4.50 26.36
C LEU A 232 -10.65 -3.64 25.86
#